data_AF-A0A8H7QNL1-F1
#
_entry.id   AF-A0A8H7QNL1-F1
#
_cell.length_a   1.000
_cell.length_b   1.000
_cell.length_c   1.000
_cell.angle_alpha   90.00
_cell.angle_beta   90.00
_cell.angle_gamma   90.00
#
_symmetry.space_group_name_H-M   'P 1'
#
loop_
_entity.id
_entity.type
_entity.pdbx_description
1 polymer ?
#
loop_
_entity_poly.entity_id
_entity_poly.type
_entity_poly.pdbx_seq_one_letter_code
_entity_poly.pdbx_strand_id
1 'polypeptide(L)'
;MQETIEIKIGLSHQRYTVSIPLRSFPPTSDDDAFNNTLNKIKSLSIFLRNVIYRAQLFINYYILKYPADLQNAFFQQNFWYSLCRLINENMSIESFKQKYISHIPHPEEIWTELNGLEGVSMLVKKEGLTNNGQVLASACENVTTCYNNFYIENFENIDSKYFTYMIRAEFQDLRMPYIKSIVYGHILEILFNVQPSTLPQNIGSSVNKEMQDKIRKFLNPLIVEIKNRLPPPPLTKATLKRPLSI
;
A
#
# COMPACT_ATOMS: atom_id res chain seq x y z
N MET A 1 -6.24 -24.31 -5.59
CA MET A 1 -5.05 -23.47 -5.27
C MET A 1 -5.25 -22.02 -5.69
N GLN A 2 -5.85 -21.76 -6.86
CA GLN A 2 -6.30 -20.44 -7.33
C GLN A 2 -7.27 -19.76 -6.33
N GLU A 3 -8.21 -20.52 -5.76
CA GLU A 3 -9.12 -20.04 -4.71
C GLU A 3 -8.41 -19.61 -3.41
N THR A 4 -7.30 -20.25 -3.06
CA THR A 4 -6.59 -19.99 -1.78
C THR A 4 -5.83 -18.67 -1.80
N ILE A 5 -5.42 -18.21 -3.00
CA ILE A 5 -4.76 -16.93 -3.22
C ILE A 5 -5.83 -15.80 -3.26
N GLU A 6 -6.96 -16.02 -3.91
CA GLU A 6 -8.08 -15.06 -3.93
C GLU A 6 -8.69 -14.81 -2.54
N ILE A 7 -8.78 -15.86 -1.70
CA ILE A 7 -9.31 -15.74 -0.33
C ILE A 7 -8.37 -14.96 0.60
N LYS A 8 -7.05 -15.04 0.41
CA LYS A 8 -6.06 -14.37 1.28
C LYS A 8 -5.77 -12.92 0.92
N ILE A 9 -5.91 -12.54 -0.35
CA ILE A 9 -5.54 -11.19 -0.84
C ILE A 9 -6.77 -10.26 -0.86
N GLY A 10 -7.97 -10.83 -0.72
CA GLY A 10 -9.23 -10.13 -0.93
C GLY A 10 -9.41 -9.81 -2.43
N LEU A 11 -10.67 -9.75 -2.86
CA LEU A 11 -11.01 -9.24 -4.19
C LEU A 11 -10.71 -7.73 -4.24
N SER A 12 -9.44 -7.33 -4.38
CA SER A 12 -9.07 -5.96 -4.69
C SER A 12 -9.30 -5.67 -6.18
N HIS A 13 -10.52 -5.94 -6.65
CA HIS A 13 -11.02 -5.41 -7.92
C HIS A 13 -11.34 -3.91 -7.75
N GLN A 14 -10.40 -3.11 -7.24
CA GLN A 14 -10.45 -1.68 -7.49
C GLN A 14 -10.15 -1.52 -8.97
N ARG A 15 -11.24 -1.33 -9.75
CA ARG A 15 -11.15 -0.97 -11.16
C ARG A 15 -10.26 0.28 -11.26
N TYR A 16 -9.04 0.11 -11.75
CA TYR A 16 -8.23 1.19 -12.27
C TYR A 16 -8.94 1.76 -13.52
N THR A 17 -9.95 2.60 -13.29
CA THR A 17 -10.64 3.37 -14.33
C THR A 17 -10.00 4.75 -14.36
N VAL A 18 -9.18 4.99 -15.38
CA VAL A 18 -8.77 6.34 -15.76
C VAL A 18 -9.94 6.93 -16.55
N SER A 19 -10.58 7.96 -16.01
CA SER A 19 -11.57 8.76 -16.76
C SER A 19 -10.82 9.61 -17.79
N ILE A 20 -10.94 9.25 -19.06
CA ILE A 20 -10.43 10.08 -20.16
C ILE A 20 -11.52 11.13 -20.45
N PRO A 21 -11.22 12.45 -20.40
CA PRO A 21 -12.21 13.46 -20.75
C PRO A 21 -12.67 13.28 -22.20
N LEU A 22 -13.97 13.07 -22.41
CA LEU A 22 -14.58 12.98 -23.74
C LEU A 22 -14.35 14.24 -24.60
N ARG A 23 -14.01 15.39 -23.99
CA ARG A 23 -13.69 16.64 -24.69
C ARG A 23 -12.35 16.63 -25.43
N SER A 24 -11.51 15.61 -25.23
CA SER A 24 -10.26 15.42 -25.98
C SER A 24 -10.48 14.76 -27.35
N PHE A 25 -11.69 14.29 -27.63
CA PHE A 25 -12.06 13.70 -28.91
C PHE A 25 -12.64 14.80 -29.80
N PRO A 26 -11.93 15.23 -30.85
CA PRO A 26 -12.59 16.02 -31.87
C PRO A 26 -13.74 15.16 -32.45
N PRO A 27 -14.88 15.74 -32.84
CA PRO A 27 -15.82 15.04 -33.69
C PRO A 27 -15.14 14.88 -35.06
N THR A 28 -14.27 13.88 -35.19
CA THR A 28 -13.71 13.50 -36.48
C THR A 28 -14.78 12.72 -37.22
N SER A 29 -15.16 13.16 -38.42
CA SER A 29 -16.00 12.40 -39.36
C SER A 29 -15.32 11.15 -39.93
N ASP A 30 -14.24 10.70 -39.28
CA ASP A 30 -13.34 9.64 -39.68
C ASP A 30 -13.36 8.58 -38.59
N ASP A 31 -14.22 7.58 -38.81
CA ASP A 31 -14.41 6.45 -37.90
C ASP A 31 -13.11 5.64 -37.73
N ASP A 32 -12.22 5.63 -38.72
CA ASP A 32 -10.95 4.92 -38.65
C ASP A 32 -9.97 5.61 -37.69
N ALA A 33 -9.89 6.95 -37.73
CA ALA A 33 -9.09 7.73 -36.78
C ALA A 33 -9.57 7.54 -35.32
N PHE A 34 -10.90 7.51 -35.12
CA PHE A 34 -11.51 7.24 -33.82
C PHE A 34 -11.20 5.82 -33.33
N ASN A 35 -11.43 4.80 -34.17
CA ASN A 35 -11.18 3.40 -33.84
C ASN A 35 -9.69 3.14 -33.54
N ASN A 36 -8.79 3.78 -34.27
CA ASN A 36 -7.34 3.69 -34.02
C ASN A 36 -6.96 4.26 -32.65
N THR A 37 -7.53 5.40 -32.27
CA THR A 37 -7.30 6.01 -30.94
C THR A 37 -7.87 5.14 -29.83
N LEU A 38 -9.09 4.62 -30.01
CA LEU A 38 -9.71 3.71 -29.05
C LEU A 38 -8.89 2.43 -28.84
N ASN A 39 -8.39 1.83 -29.92
CA ASN A 39 -7.53 0.65 -29.86
C ASN A 39 -6.23 0.95 -29.13
N LYS A 40 -5.60 2.10 -29.40
CA LYS A 40 -4.39 2.53 -28.69
C LYS A 40 -4.63 2.70 -27.18
N ILE A 41 -5.76 3.29 -26.79
CA ILE A 41 -6.16 3.43 -25.38
C ILE A 41 -6.35 2.07 -24.73
N LYS A 42 -7.06 1.15 -25.39
CA LYS A 42 -7.29 -0.21 -24.89
C LYS A 42 -5.97 -0.95 -24.68
N SER A 43 -5.09 -0.97 -25.68
CA SER A 43 -3.78 -1.63 -25.60
C SER A 43 -2.92 -1.05 -24.48
N LEU A 44 -2.87 0.28 -24.36
CA LEU A 44 -2.13 0.94 -23.28
C LEU A 44 -2.70 0.60 -21.90
N SER A 45 -4.03 0.57 -21.77
CA SER A 45 -4.71 0.24 -20.51
C SER A 45 -4.45 -1.21 -20.10
N ILE A 46 -4.50 -2.15 -21.04
CA ILE A 46 -4.21 -3.57 -20.81
C ILE A 46 -2.75 -3.72 -20.38
N PHE A 47 -1.83 -3.09 -21.11
CA PHE A 47 -0.40 -3.09 -20.79
C PHE A 47 -0.16 -2.60 -19.35
N LEU A 48 -0.70 -1.44 -18.99
CA LEU A 48 -0.51 -0.87 -17.65
C LEU A 48 -1.08 -1.78 -16.56
N ARG A 49 -2.29 -2.33 -16.75
CA ARG A 49 -2.87 -3.27 -15.78
C ARG A 49 -1.99 -4.49 -15.57
N ASN A 50 -1.45 -5.06 -16.63
CA ASN A 50 -0.56 -6.21 -16.53
C ASN A 50 0.74 -5.87 -15.79
N VAL A 51 1.37 -4.73 -16.11
CA VAL A 51 2.60 -4.27 -15.43
C VAL A 51 2.35 -4.05 -13.95
N ILE A 52 1.29 -3.31 -13.60
CA ILE A 52 0.94 -3.01 -12.21
C ILE A 52 0.59 -4.29 -11.45
N TYR A 53 -0.20 -5.18 -12.05
CA TYR A 53 -0.58 -6.44 -11.43
C TYR A 53 0.64 -7.31 -11.09
N ARG A 54 1.62 -7.41 -12.00
CA ARG A 54 2.87 -8.12 -11.72
C ARG A 54 3.70 -7.42 -10.63
N ALA A 55 3.70 -6.09 -10.59
CA ALA A 55 4.39 -5.36 -9.53
C ALA A 55 3.77 -5.65 -8.16
N GLN A 56 2.44 -5.66 -8.08
CA GLN A 56 1.72 -6.02 -6.86
C GLN A 56 1.97 -7.48 -6.46
N LEU A 57 1.95 -8.41 -7.43
CA LEU A 57 2.25 -9.81 -7.18
C LEU A 57 3.64 -10.00 -6.56
N PHE A 58 4.65 -9.31 -7.11
CA PHE A 58 6.01 -9.35 -6.59
C PHE A 58 6.07 -8.91 -5.12
N ILE A 59 5.45 -7.77 -4.80
CA ILE A 59 5.48 -7.22 -3.44
C ILE A 59 4.67 -8.04 -2.47
N ASN A 60 3.47 -8.48 -2.87
CA ASN A 60 2.65 -9.32 -2.01
C ASN A 60 3.35 -10.65 -1.69
N TYR A 61 3.97 -11.28 -2.68
CA TYR A 61 4.73 -12.50 -2.47
C TYR A 61 5.96 -12.26 -1.57
N TYR A 62 6.67 -11.14 -1.79
CA TYR A 62 7.78 -10.73 -0.93
C TYR A 62 7.37 -10.60 0.54
N ILE A 63 6.31 -9.85 0.81
CA ILE A 63 5.81 -9.59 2.17
C ILE A 63 5.36 -10.89 2.85
N LEU A 64 4.72 -11.79 2.10
CA LEU A 64 4.28 -13.07 2.65
C LEU A 64 5.46 -13.97 3.03
N LYS A 65 6.56 -13.91 2.27
CA LYS A 65 7.74 -14.74 2.50
C LYS A 65 8.67 -14.15 3.57
N TYR A 66 8.82 -12.82 3.57
CA TYR A 66 9.70 -12.08 4.49
C TYR A 66 8.92 -11.00 5.26
N PRO A 67 7.96 -11.39 6.12
CA PRO A 67 7.10 -10.43 6.82
C PRO A 67 7.88 -9.49 7.77
N ALA A 68 9.05 -9.90 8.23
CA ALA A 68 9.92 -9.09 9.09
C ALA A 68 10.74 -8.03 8.33
N ASP A 69 10.85 -8.15 7.00
CA ASP A 69 11.69 -7.28 6.16
C ASP A 69 10.88 -6.16 5.50
N LEU A 70 9.71 -5.83 6.06
CA LEU A 70 8.87 -4.79 5.50
C LEU A 70 9.51 -3.40 5.69
N GLN A 71 9.82 -2.73 4.58
CA GLN A 71 10.47 -1.42 4.59
C GLN A 71 9.64 -0.32 3.93
N ASN A 72 9.95 0.92 4.30
CA ASN A 72 9.27 2.11 3.77
C ASN A 72 9.40 2.30 2.27
N ALA A 73 10.40 1.71 1.64
CA ALA A 73 10.59 1.80 0.19
C ALA A 73 9.34 1.34 -0.57
N PHE A 74 8.60 0.35 -0.06
CA PHE A 74 7.35 -0.14 -0.66
C PHE A 74 6.26 0.91 -0.80
N PHE A 75 6.34 2.01 -0.06
CA PHE A 75 5.34 3.07 -0.05
C PHE A 75 5.77 4.31 -0.86
N GLN A 76 6.85 4.20 -1.64
CA GLN A 76 7.41 5.28 -2.44
C GLN A 76 7.13 5.08 -3.94
N GLN A 77 6.75 6.15 -4.64
CA GLN A 77 6.49 6.10 -6.08
C GLN A 77 7.71 5.65 -6.89
N ASN A 78 8.91 6.11 -6.52
CA ASN A 78 10.15 5.76 -7.22
C ASN A 78 10.45 4.26 -7.16
N PHE A 79 10.04 3.60 -6.07
CA PHE A 79 10.15 2.17 -5.91
C PHE A 79 9.24 1.44 -6.91
N TRP A 80 7.94 1.76 -6.90
CA TRP A 80 6.96 1.18 -7.82
C TRP A 80 7.34 1.41 -9.28
N TYR A 81 7.83 2.59 -9.62
CA TYR A 81 8.30 2.90 -10.97
C TYR A 81 9.49 2.04 -11.38
N SER A 82 10.45 1.81 -10.49
CA SER A 82 11.62 0.96 -10.77
C SER A 82 11.22 -0.52 -10.92
N LEU A 83 10.28 -1.00 -10.10
CA LEU A 83 9.75 -2.35 -10.21
C LEU A 83 8.96 -2.54 -11.52
N CYS A 84 8.16 -1.55 -11.91
CA CYS A 84 7.47 -1.57 -13.20
C CYS A 84 8.45 -1.56 -14.38
N ARG A 85 9.60 -0.87 -14.23
CA ARG A 85 10.68 -0.92 -15.23
C ARG A 85 11.35 -2.29 -15.30
N LEU A 86 11.50 -2.99 -14.19
CA LEU A 86 11.99 -4.37 -14.17
C LEU A 86 11.01 -5.30 -14.92
N ILE A 87 9.72 -5.18 -14.63
CA ILE A 87 8.65 -5.98 -15.23
C ILE A 87 8.50 -5.76 -16.74
N ASN A 88 8.75 -4.55 -17.24
CA ASN A 88 8.65 -4.24 -18.66
C ASN A 88 10.01 -4.21 -19.40
N GLU A 89 11.01 -4.89 -18.84
CA GLU A 89 12.36 -5.07 -19.42
C GLU A 89 13.16 -3.78 -19.63
N ASN A 90 12.75 -2.66 -19.02
CA ASN A 90 13.49 -1.40 -19.04
C ASN A 90 14.56 -1.29 -17.94
N MET A 91 14.71 -2.31 -17.11
CA MET A 91 15.67 -2.41 -16.02
C MET A 91 15.98 -3.89 -15.78
N SER A 92 17.24 -4.23 -15.54
CA SER A 92 17.63 -5.60 -15.19
C SER A 92 17.40 -5.88 -13.70
N ILE A 93 17.30 -7.16 -13.33
CA ILE A 93 17.15 -7.55 -11.92
C ILE A 93 18.38 -7.15 -11.09
N GLU A 94 19.58 -7.20 -11.68
CA GLU A 94 20.83 -6.78 -11.04
C GLU A 94 20.81 -5.27 -10.74
N SER A 95 20.34 -4.46 -11.69
CA SER A 95 20.20 -3.01 -11.51
C SER A 95 19.16 -2.67 -10.44
N PHE A 96 18.04 -3.40 -10.44
CA PHE A 96 17.00 -3.25 -9.42
C PHE A 96 17.53 -3.62 -8.03
N LYS A 97 18.23 -4.76 -7.92
CA LYS A 97 18.89 -5.21 -6.70
C LYS A 97 19.87 -4.18 -6.19
N GLN A 98 20.81 -3.69 -7.02
CA GLN A 98 21.77 -2.68 -6.58
C GLN A 98 21.10 -1.44 -5.99
N LYS A 99 19.96 -1.02 -6.56
CA LYS A 99 19.21 0.15 -6.09
C LYS A 99 18.44 -0.09 -4.79
N TYR A 100 17.98 -1.32 -4.54
CA TYR A 100 17.06 -1.62 -3.44
C TYR A 100 17.53 -2.75 -2.51
N ILE A 101 18.78 -3.20 -2.56
CA ILE A 101 19.28 -4.30 -1.73
C ILE A 101 19.15 -4.03 -0.23
N SER A 102 19.27 -2.75 0.18
CA SER A 102 19.05 -2.32 1.56
C SER A 102 17.59 -2.37 2.00
N HIS A 103 16.66 -2.46 1.04
CA HIS A 103 15.21 -2.38 1.25
C HIS A 103 14.48 -3.70 0.98
N ILE A 104 15.02 -4.52 0.08
CA ILE A 104 14.49 -5.81 -0.32
C ILE A 104 15.67 -6.77 -0.32
N PRO A 105 15.96 -7.41 0.83
CA PRO A 105 16.78 -8.61 0.87
C PRO A 105 16.26 -9.65 -0.15
N HIS A 106 17.13 -10.25 -0.97
CA HIS A 106 16.79 -11.37 -1.87
C HIS A 106 15.77 -11.09 -3.01
N PRO A 107 15.86 -9.98 -3.77
CA PRO A 107 14.90 -9.68 -4.84
C PRO A 107 14.98 -10.68 -6.01
N GLU A 108 16.16 -11.23 -6.27
CA GLU A 108 16.42 -12.25 -7.30
C GLU A 108 15.74 -13.59 -6.98
N GLU A 109 15.72 -13.97 -5.70
CA GLU A 109 15.08 -15.20 -5.24
C GLU A 109 13.57 -15.13 -5.49
N ILE A 110 12.92 -14.04 -5.08
CA ILE A 110 11.49 -13.81 -5.37
C ILE A 110 11.23 -13.78 -6.87
N TRP A 111 12.07 -13.09 -7.63
CA TRP A 111 11.92 -13.01 -9.08
C TRP A 111 11.99 -14.39 -9.74
N THR A 112 12.93 -15.23 -9.30
CA THR A 112 13.13 -16.59 -9.82
C THR A 112 11.98 -17.50 -9.45
N GLU A 113 11.53 -17.48 -8.20
CA GLU A 113 10.40 -18.28 -7.74
C GLU A 113 9.11 -17.93 -8.48
N LEU A 114 8.81 -16.64 -8.61
CA LEU A 114 7.61 -16.20 -9.32
C LEU A 114 7.62 -16.59 -10.79
N ASN A 115 8.76 -16.52 -11.48
CA ASN A 115 8.87 -17.00 -12.86
C ASN A 115 8.90 -18.53 -12.98
N GLY A 116 9.18 -19.25 -11.88
CA GLY A 116 9.10 -20.71 -11.81
C GLY A 116 7.69 -21.24 -11.58
N LEU A 117 6.72 -20.39 -11.21
CA LEU A 117 5.33 -20.78 -11.05
C LEU A 117 4.65 -21.00 -12.41
N GLU A 118 3.93 -22.10 -12.55
CA GLU A 118 3.20 -22.43 -13.78
C GLU A 118 2.21 -21.31 -14.15
N GLY A 119 2.30 -20.84 -15.39
CA GLY A 119 1.42 -19.77 -15.90
C GLY A 119 1.76 -18.35 -15.42
N VAL A 120 2.84 -18.15 -14.66
CA VAL A 120 3.28 -16.83 -14.20
C VAL A 120 4.51 -16.39 -15.00
N SER A 121 4.32 -15.40 -15.87
CA SER A 121 5.43 -14.63 -16.42
C SER A 121 5.44 -13.26 -15.76
N MET A 122 6.56 -12.92 -15.11
CA MET A 122 6.74 -11.60 -14.51
C MET A 122 7.00 -10.51 -15.56
N LEU A 123 7.38 -10.89 -16.78
CA LEU A 123 7.68 -9.96 -17.85
C LEU A 123 6.44 -9.59 -18.64
N VAL A 124 6.28 -8.30 -18.91
CA VAL A 124 5.19 -7.75 -19.71
C VAL A 124 5.79 -7.04 -20.93
N LYS A 125 5.63 -7.66 -22.10
CA LYS A 125 6.10 -7.11 -23.37
C LYS A 125 5.31 -5.85 -23.73
N LYS A 126 5.99 -4.89 -24.35
CA LYS A 126 5.39 -3.61 -24.75
C LYS A 126 4.59 -3.64 -26.06
N GLU A 127 4.69 -4.71 -26.84
CA GLU A 127 3.95 -4.90 -28.12
C GLU A 127 3.81 -3.61 -28.97
N GLY A 128 4.94 -2.93 -29.24
CA GLY A 128 4.94 -1.73 -30.09
C GLY A 128 4.46 -0.43 -29.42
N LEU A 129 4.16 -0.44 -28.11
CA LEU A 129 3.84 0.78 -27.35
C LEU A 129 5.09 1.64 -27.15
N THR A 130 5.06 2.87 -27.67
CA THR A 130 6.10 3.89 -27.49
C THR A 130 5.60 5.02 -26.57
N ASN A 131 6.54 5.75 -25.93
CA ASN A 131 6.26 6.92 -25.08
C ASN A 131 5.29 6.68 -23.91
N ASN A 132 5.17 5.45 -23.42
CA ASN A 132 4.31 5.08 -22.29
C ASN A 132 4.88 5.46 -20.90
N GLY A 133 6.08 6.04 -20.83
CA GLY A 133 6.76 6.37 -19.57
C GLY A 133 5.97 7.34 -18.67
N GLN A 134 5.39 8.40 -19.23
CA GLN A 134 4.55 9.35 -18.46
C GLN A 134 3.29 8.68 -17.91
N VAL A 135 2.63 7.87 -18.72
CA VAL A 135 1.40 7.18 -18.32
C VAL A 135 1.72 6.11 -17.26
N LEU A 136 2.86 5.42 -17.40
CA LEU A 136 3.35 4.49 -16.38
C LEU A 136 3.71 5.20 -15.07
N ALA A 137 4.37 6.36 -15.13
CA ALA A 137 4.71 7.13 -13.93
C ALA A 137 3.46 7.59 -13.16
N SER A 138 2.44 8.08 -13.87
CA SER A 138 1.14 8.44 -13.29
C SER A 138 0.38 7.22 -12.74
N ALA A 139 0.43 6.08 -13.44
CA ALA A 139 -0.13 4.83 -12.91
C ALA A 139 0.59 4.39 -11.62
N CYS A 140 1.91 4.54 -11.53
CA CYS A 140 2.68 4.23 -10.33
C CYS A 140 2.33 5.15 -9.15
N GLU A 141 2.03 6.42 -9.40
CA GLU A 141 1.55 7.35 -8.37
C GLU A 141 0.22 6.88 -7.77
N ASN A 142 -0.73 6.51 -8.64
CA ASN A 142 -2.02 5.96 -8.23
C ASN A 142 -1.85 4.64 -7.46
N VAL A 143 -0.99 3.75 -7.94
CA VAL A 143 -0.72 2.46 -7.27
C VAL A 143 -0.09 2.68 -5.91
N THR A 144 0.89 3.57 -5.81
CA THR A 144 1.51 3.92 -4.52
C THR A 144 0.45 4.44 -3.56
N THR A 145 -0.39 5.37 -4.02
CA THR A 145 -1.48 5.94 -3.21
C THR A 145 -2.48 4.87 -2.76
N CYS A 146 -2.97 4.03 -3.68
CA CYS A 146 -3.92 2.96 -3.39
C CYS A 146 -3.31 1.90 -2.47
N TYR A 147 -2.06 1.51 -2.69
CA TYR A 147 -1.37 0.50 -1.89
C TYR A 147 -1.08 1.02 -0.48
N ASN A 148 -0.64 2.27 -0.35
CA ASN A 148 -0.47 2.93 0.94
C ASN A 148 -1.80 2.99 1.69
N ASN A 149 -2.88 3.40 1.03
CA ASN A 149 -4.21 3.48 1.65
C ASN A 149 -4.71 2.09 2.09
N PHE A 150 -4.60 1.08 1.22
CA PHE A 150 -4.98 -0.29 1.55
C PHE A 150 -4.18 -0.83 2.73
N TYR A 151 -2.87 -0.60 2.74
CA TYR A 151 -2.00 -1.03 3.83
C TYR A 151 -2.39 -0.33 5.13
N ILE A 152 -2.51 1.00 5.13
CA ILE A 152 -2.93 1.78 6.32
C ILE A 152 -4.29 1.30 6.83
N GLU A 153 -5.30 1.17 5.97
CA GLU A 153 -6.65 0.75 6.36
C GLU A 153 -6.68 -0.66 6.97
N ASN A 154 -5.88 -1.60 6.42
CA ASN A 154 -5.78 -2.95 7.00
C ASN A 154 -5.07 -2.96 8.34
N PHE A 155 -3.96 -2.22 8.48
CA PHE A 155 -3.24 -2.13 9.75
C PHE A 155 -4.07 -1.40 10.81
N GLU A 156 -4.71 -0.27 10.48
CA GLU A 156 -5.67 0.42 11.36
C GLU A 156 -6.77 -0.53 11.85
N ASN A 157 -7.32 -1.38 10.97
CA ASN A 157 -8.34 -2.35 11.34
C ASN A 157 -7.80 -3.48 12.25
N ILE A 158 -6.62 -4.01 11.96
CA ILE A 158 -5.97 -5.04 12.79
C ILE A 158 -5.60 -4.48 14.15
N ASP A 159 -4.92 -3.35 14.20
CA ASP A 159 -4.47 -2.69 15.42
C ASP A 159 -5.68 -2.26 16.27
N SER A 160 -6.71 -1.68 15.67
CA SER A 160 -7.91 -1.30 16.41
C SER A 160 -8.61 -2.50 17.04
N LYS A 161 -8.69 -3.65 16.34
CA LYS A 161 -9.22 -4.90 16.90
C LYS A 161 -8.33 -5.43 18.02
N TYR A 162 -7.02 -5.47 17.81
CA TYR A 162 -6.04 -5.92 18.79
C TYR A 162 -6.14 -5.11 20.09
N PHE A 163 -6.04 -3.78 20.00
CA PHE A 163 -6.11 -2.92 21.19
C PHE A 163 -7.48 -2.96 21.85
N THR A 164 -8.57 -3.02 21.08
CA THR A 164 -9.92 -3.23 21.65
C THR A 164 -9.98 -4.52 22.46
N TYR A 165 -9.42 -5.61 21.92
CA TYR A 165 -9.36 -6.90 22.61
C TYR A 165 -8.51 -6.84 23.89
N MET A 166 -7.29 -6.30 23.81
CA MET A 166 -6.38 -6.20 24.96
C MET A 166 -6.97 -5.37 26.09
N ILE A 167 -7.62 -4.23 25.77
CA ILE A 167 -8.26 -3.38 26.79
C ILE A 167 -9.45 -4.11 27.41
N ARG A 168 -10.26 -4.84 26.62
CA ARG A 168 -11.39 -5.63 27.17
C ARG A 168 -10.94 -6.77 28.07
N ALA A 169 -9.83 -7.42 27.73
CA ALA A 169 -9.30 -8.52 28.51
C ALA A 169 -8.79 -8.04 29.88
N GLU A 170 -8.05 -6.94 29.90
CA GLU A 170 -7.45 -6.38 31.13
C GLU A 170 -8.46 -5.58 31.97
N PHE A 171 -9.35 -4.83 31.32
CA PHE A 171 -10.28 -3.91 31.98
C PHE A 171 -11.73 -4.25 31.64
N GLN A 172 -12.24 -5.33 32.22
CA GLN A 172 -13.56 -5.90 31.90
C GLN A 172 -14.73 -4.92 32.17
N ASP A 173 -14.57 -4.03 33.16
CA ASP A 173 -15.60 -3.05 33.55
C ASP A 173 -15.67 -1.82 32.63
N LEU A 174 -14.71 -1.67 31.68
CA LEU A 174 -14.73 -0.52 30.78
C LEU A 174 -15.81 -0.65 29.72
N ARG A 175 -16.62 0.40 29.64
CA ARG A 175 -17.68 0.51 28.62
C ARG A 175 -17.08 0.62 27.22
N MET A 176 -17.68 -0.07 26.27
CA MET A 176 -17.19 -0.12 24.88
C MET A 176 -17.04 1.21 24.16
N PRO A 177 -17.94 2.19 24.36
CA PRO A 177 -17.74 3.53 23.82
C PRO A 177 -16.42 4.18 24.29
N TYR A 178 -16.03 3.94 25.54
CA TYR A 178 -14.79 4.48 26.11
C TYR A 178 -13.55 3.75 25.58
N ILE A 179 -13.61 2.42 25.43
CA ILE A 179 -12.53 1.66 24.78
C ILE A 179 -12.32 2.15 23.35
N LYS A 180 -13.41 2.32 22.58
CA LYS A 180 -13.35 2.85 21.22
C LYS A 180 -12.78 4.27 21.19
N SER A 181 -13.15 5.14 22.13
CA SER A 181 -12.59 6.51 22.15
C SER A 181 -11.08 6.51 22.40
N ILE A 182 -10.57 5.62 23.26
CA ILE A 182 -9.11 5.49 23.47
C ILE A 182 -8.44 4.96 22.20
N VAL A 183 -8.97 3.88 21.62
CA VAL A 183 -8.37 3.21 20.46
C VAL A 183 -8.32 4.15 19.25
N TYR A 184 -9.48 4.65 18.83
CA TYR A 184 -9.59 5.47 17.62
C TYR A 184 -9.14 6.92 17.83
N GLY A 185 -9.33 7.48 19.03
CA GLY A 185 -9.01 8.87 19.32
C GLY A 185 -7.58 9.11 19.81
N HIS A 186 -6.85 8.08 20.22
CA HIS A 186 -5.48 8.23 20.73
C HIS A 186 -4.52 7.16 20.20
N ILE A 187 -4.84 5.87 20.30
CA ILE A 187 -3.87 4.81 19.97
C ILE A 187 -3.50 4.81 18.49
N LEU A 188 -4.50 4.80 17.59
CA LEU A 188 -4.23 4.81 16.16
C LEU A 188 -3.47 6.09 15.75
N GLU A 189 -3.82 7.24 16.31
CA GLU A 189 -3.06 8.47 16.06
C GLU A 189 -1.59 8.34 16.47
N ILE A 190 -1.31 7.69 17.60
CA ILE A 190 0.07 7.48 18.07
C ILE A 190 0.84 6.50 17.17
N LEU A 191 0.18 5.44 16.70
CA LEU A 191 0.81 4.42 15.84
C LEU A 191 1.15 4.98 14.46
N PHE A 192 0.26 5.78 13.87
CA PHE A 192 0.39 6.27 12.50
C PHE A 192 0.94 7.70 12.38
N ASN A 193 1.22 8.40 13.49
CA ASN A 193 1.87 9.72 13.49
C ASN A 193 3.27 9.74 14.13
N VAL A 194 4.07 10.73 13.71
CA VAL A 194 5.46 10.95 14.18
C VAL A 194 5.50 11.30 15.67
N GLN A 195 4.50 12.02 16.20
CA GLN A 195 4.34 12.32 17.62
C GLN A 195 2.85 12.44 17.98
N PRO A 196 2.45 12.11 19.23
CA PRO A 196 3.26 11.58 20.34
C PRO A 196 3.47 10.06 20.27
N SER A 197 4.33 9.51 21.15
CA SER A 197 4.60 8.06 21.27
C SER A 197 3.94 7.41 22.49
N THR A 198 3.22 8.20 23.29
CA THR A 198 2.56 7.77 24.52
C THR A 198 1.18 8.41 24.62
N LEU A 199 0.30 7.74 25.35
CA LEU A 199 -1.04 8.24 25.61
C LEU A 199 -1.00 9.55 26.43
N PRO A 200 -1.86 10.53 26.10
CA PRO A 200 -1.98 11.77 26.84
C PRO A 200 -2.35 11.50 28.31
N GLN A 201 -2.09 12.45 29.20
CA GLN A 201 -2.46 12.30 30.62
C GLN A 201 -3.98 12.23 30.82
N ASN A 202 -4.74 12.88 29.93
CA ASN A 202 -6.18 12.82 29.89
C ASN A 202 -6.61 12.02 28.66
N ILE A 203 -6.99 10.76 28.87
CA ILE A 203 -7.51 9.86 27.82
C ILE A 203 -9.05 9.83 27.79
N GLY A 204 -9.70 10.75 28.52
CA GLY A 204 -11.14 10.95 28.58
C GLY A 204 -11.66 11.17 30.00
N SER A 205 -12.93 11.60 30.11
CA SER A 205 -13.57 11.95 31.38
C SER A 205 -14.39 10.81 32.02
N SER A 206 -14.49 9.65 31.35
CA SER A 206 -15.39 8.58 31.77
C SER A 206 -14.88 7.73 32.94
N VAL A 207 -13.61 7.88 33.33
CA VAL A 207 -12.99 7.17 34.45
C VAL A 207 -12.10 8.11 35.27
N ASN A 208 -11.91 7.77 36.55
CA ASN A 208 -11.09 8.55 37.46
C ASN A 208 -9.59 8.53 37.08
N LYS A 209 -8.81 9.45 37.64
CA LYS A 209 -7.38 9.60 37.32
C LYS A 209 -6.57 8.33 37.58
N GLU A 210 -6.84 7.62 38.67
CA GLU A 210 -6.16 6.37 39.01
C GLU A 210 -6.36 5.29 37.93
N MET A 211 -7.58 5.15 37.43
CA MET A 211 -7.89 4.23 36.35
C MET A 211 -7.22 4.66 35.03
N GLN A 212 -7.18 5.96 34.73
CA GLN A 212 -6.46 6.47 33.56
C GLN A 212 -4.97 6.13 33.63
N ASP A 213 -4.34 6.27 34.80
CA ASP A 213 -2.93 5.94 34.99
C ASP A 213 -2.68 4.42 34.85
N LYS A 214 -3.58 3.56 35.33
CA LYS A 214 -3.51 2.10 35.12
C LYS A 214 -3.60 1.75 33.63
N ILE A 215 -4.56 2.32 32.90
CA ILE A 215 -4.73 2.11 31.47
C ILE A 215 -3.47 2.56 30.71
N ARG A 216 -2.92 3.73 31.02
CA ARG A 216 -1.69 4.24 30.38
C ARG A 216 -0.49 3.35 30.65
N LYS A 217 -0.33 2.88 31.89
CA LYS A 217 0.77 1.98 32.27
C LYS A 217 0.71 0.64 31.52
N PHE A 218 -0.49 0.12 31.27
CA PHE A 218 -0.71 -1.08 30.48
C PHE A 218 -0.49 -0.86 28.98
N LEU A 219 -1.02 0.22 28.41
CA LEU A 219 -1.04 0.44 26.97
C LEU A 219 0.26 1.00 26.39
N ASN A 220 0.95 1.91 27.09
CA ASN A 220 2.14 2.55 26.54
C ASN A 220 3.24 1.55 26.10
N PRO A 221 3.55 0.47 26.85
CA PRO A 221 4.48 -0.54 26.39
C PRO A 221 4.04 -1.25 25.10
N LEU A 222 2.76 -1.63 25.01
CA LEU A 222 2.19 -2.28 23.83
C LEU A 222 2.22 -1.38 22.59
N ILE A 223 1.89 -0.09 22.78
CA ILE A 223 1.95 0.93 21.74
C ILE A 223 3.38 1.07 21.21
N VAL A 224 4.37 1.14 22.09
CA VAL A 224 5.78 1.24 21.69
C VAL A 224 6.24 -0.02 20.95
N GLU A 225 5.87 -1.20 21.44
CA GLU A 225 6.20 -2.48 20.78
C GLU A 225 5.66 -2.54 19.35
N ILE A 226 4.38 -2.21 19.15
CA ILE A 226 3.75 -2.22 17.82
C ILE A 226 4.32 -1.11 16.96
N LYS A 227 4.48 0.12 17.48
CA LYS A 227 5.05 1.26 16.74
C LYS A 227 6.47 0.97 16.22
N ASN A 228 7.28 0.24 16.98
CA ASN A 228 8.63 -0.17 16.56
C ASN A 228 8.63 -1.25 15.47
N ARG A 229 7.52 -1.98 15.30
CA ARG A 229 7.34 -2.99 14.24
C ARG A 229 6.62 -2.44 13.01
N LEU A 230 5.91 -1.33 13.15
CA LEU A 230 5.28 -0.66 12.03
C LEU A 230 6.36 0.01 11.17
N PRO A 231 6.26 -0.09 9.82
CA PRO A 231 7.08 0.73 8.95
C PRO A 231 6.83 2.20 9.30
N PRO A 232 7.88 3.06 9.40
CA PRO A 232 7.67 4.47 9.72
C PRO A 232 6.63 5.06 8.77
N PRO A 233 5.61 5.76 9.30
CA PRO A 233 4.39 6.04 8.56
C PRO A 233 4.71 6.66 7.20
N PRO A 234 4.21 6.09 6.09
CA PRO A 234 4.31 6.78 4.83
C PRO A 234 3.41 8.01 4.94
N LEU A 235 4.02 9.19 4.76
CA LEU A 235 3.40 10.47 4.45
C LEU A 235 1.90 10.54 4.82
N THR A 236 1.61 11.08 6.01
CA THR A 236 0.24 11.30 6.50
C THR A 236 -0.68 11.91 5.42
N LYS A 237 -2.01 11.74 5.53
CA LYS A 237 -3.00 12.44 4.69
C LYS A 237 -2.72 13.96 4.57
N ALA A 238 -2.09 14.57 5.57
CA ALA A 238 -1.68 15.97 5.54
C ALA A 238 -0.46 16.24 4.63
N THR A 239 0.47 15.29 4.54
CA THR A 239 1.65 15.38 3.67
C THR A 239 1.32 15.13 2.19
N LEU A 240 0.32 14.29 1.91
CA LEU A 240 -0.20 14.05 0.55
C LEU A 240 -1.04 15.22 0.00
N LYS A 241 -1.57 16.10 0.87
CA LYS A 241 -2.36 17.28 0.47
C LYS A 241 -1.52 18.53 0.19
N ARG A 242 -0.21 18.50 0.45
CA ARG A 242 0.67 19.60 0.04
C ARG A 242 1.00 19.40 -1.44
N PRO A 243 0.76 20.41 -2.31
CA PRO A 243 1.32 20.35 -3.66
C PRO A 243 2.84 20.17 -3.52
N LEU A 244 3.37 19.17 -4.23
CA LEU A 244 4.80 18.99 -4.37
C LEU A 244 5.35 20.27 -5.00
N SER A 245 5.98 21.12 -4.18
CA SER A 245 6.80 22.21 -4.67
C SER A 245 8.02 21.58 -5.33
N ILE A 246 8.00 21.60 -6.67
CA ILE A 246 9.13 21.28 -7.55
C ILE A 246 10.23 22.32 -7.31
#